data_AF-A0A197SMW3-F1
#
_entry.id   AF-A0A197SMW3-F1
#
_cell.length_a   1.000
_cell.length_b   1.000
_cell.length_c   1.000
_cell.angle_alpha   90.00
_cell.angle_beta   90.00
_cell.angle_gamma   90.00
#
_symmetry.space_group_name_H-M   'P 1'
#
loop_
_entity.id
_entity.type
_entity.pdbx_description
1 polymer ?
#
loop_
_entity_poly.entity_id
_entity_poly.type
_entity_poly.pdbx_seq_one_letter_code
_entity_poly.pdbx_strand_id
1 'polypeptide(L)'
;MVGPSPLREGPAGGAGAGWGDHIHIIATLIRDDGRRPRRHNEARRAQAEARRIEADYGLRRVTPGDGTAAPRPTSAERHKAERQGRERPPREQLRETVRQAVAGAADEAEFFGRLQAAGLLVQQRIAPSGDLLGYSVALPGDHNETGEPVFYSGSKLSPDLSLPRVRKRFVMELGAGHSHPASQGTARPARPLSAAAAARRSATHTAWITLLTLDQDGDGAAAARIAATGEILDSLAQTSPVSTRQQLREAAWAFERASRSHTREEYRHAQALRRAARDLRYSGPAPGRGEDGASTAMLIDILFFLTTAAAHWHARRHHAQQAEAARQATAHLRAAYTIAAKEPMARLREQGQRLAQPVQDWSAALLRATAPDIAEQAIGEPGWPALAATLTHAYQAGRDPQTLLTEAITQRELDTAGSLSEVLVWRLRHLADLPADATSGQRPQVPTAPTRQTRPVTGTPSANATPSRRGR
;
A
#
# COMPACT_ATOMS: atom_id res chain seq x y z
N MET A 1 -54.83 -17.40 -36.61
CA MET A 1 -55.07 -17.86 -35.22
C MET A 1 -53.79 -18.58 -34.81
N VAL A 2 -52.85 -17.95 -34.12
CA VAL A 2 -52.87 -17.54 -32.70
C VAL A 2 -52.20 -16.16 -32.58
N GLY A 3 -52.84 -15.24 -31.87
CA GLY A 3 -52.42 -13.83 -31.74
C GLY A 3 -51.20 -13.64 -30.82
N PRO A 4 -50.55 -12.46 -30.89
CA PRO A 4 -49.42 -12.14 -30.03
C PRO A 4 -49.90 -11.85 -28.60
N SER A 5 -49.37 -12.59 -27.62
CA SER A 5 -49.52 -12.23 -26.21
C SER A 5 -48.63 -11.03 -25.86
N PRO A 6 -49.13 -10.07 -25.08
CA PRO A 6 -48.39 -8.85 -24.72
C PRO A 6 -47.32 -9.15 -23.67
N LEU A 7 -46.12 -8.64 -23.88
CA LEU A 7 -45.09 -8.60 -22.86
C LEU A 7 -45.52 -7.62 -21.76
N ARG A 8 -45.65 -8.17 -20.56
CA ARG A 8 -45.98 -7.54 -19.28
C ARG A 8 -45.20 -6.24 -19.06
N GLU A 9 -45.94 -5.14 -18.86
CA GLU A 9 -45.46 -3.95 -18.19
C GLU A 9 -45.10 -4.27 -16.72
N GLY A 10 -43.93 -3.82 -16.28
CA GLY A 10 -43.58 -3.69 -14.87
C GLY A 10 -43.73 -2.22 -14.45
N PRO A 11 -44.17 -1.91 -13.22
CA PRO A 11 -44.64 -0.59 -12.86
C PRO A 11 -43.50 0.43 -12.75
N ALA A 12 -43.82 1.64 -13.20
CA ALA A 12 -43.09 2.86 -12.89
C ALA A 12 -43.13 3.14 -11.37
N GLY A 13 -42.00 3.64 -10.83
CA GLY A 13 -41.95 4.32 -9.54
C GLY A 13 -40.97 3.71 -8.52
N GLY A 14 -39.82 4.36 -8.36
CA GLY A 14 -38.88 4.08 -7.27
C GLY A 14 -37.52 4.73 -7.51
N ALA A 15 -37.33 5.94 -6.98
CA ALA A 15 -36.10 6.72 -7.10
C ALA A 15 -34.87 5.99 -6.52
N GLY A 16 -33.81 5.86 -7.31
CA GLY A 16 -32.50 5.40 -6.85
C GLY A 16 -31.56 5.00 -7.99
N ALA A 17 -30.48 5.77 -8.18
CA ALA A 17 -29.30 5.54 -9.04
C ALA A 17 -29.53 5.50 -10.57
N GLY A 18 -29.11 6.58 -11.23
CA GLY A 18 -29.32 6.84 -12.66
C GLY A 18 -28.60 5.88 -13.60
N TRP A 19 -29.40 5.17 -14.41
CA TRP A 19 -29.05 4.86 -15.79
C TRP A 19 -29.56 6.01 -16.65
N GLY A 20 -28.98 7.20 -16.48
CA GLY A 20 -29.38 8.41 -17.21
C GLY A 20 -29.21 8.16 -18.71
N ASP A 21 -30.34 8.19 -19.42
CA ASP A 21 -30.53 8.03 -20.87
C ASP A 21 -29.87 6.81 -21.54
N HIS A 22 -30.71 5.87 -21.97
CA HIS A 22 -30.30 4.79 -22.88
C HIS A 22 -31.31 4.63 -24.01
N ILE A 23 -30.80 4.29 -25.20
CA ILE A 23 -31.61 4.04 -26.40
C ILE A 23 -31.74 2.54 -26.59
N HIS A 24 -32.96 2.03 -26.62
CA HIS A 24 -33.24 0.66 -27.05
C HIS A 24 -33.30 0.60 -28.58
N ILE A 25 -32.42 -0.20 -29.18
CA ILE A 25 -32.44 -0.46 -30.62
C ILE A 25 -33.04 -1.84 -30.86
N ILE A 26 -34.17 -1.88 -31.56
CA ILE A 26 -34.79 -3.12 -32.02
C ILE A 26 -34.37 -3.34 -33.48
N ALA A 27 -33.80 -4.52 -33.77
CA ALA A 27 -33.33 -4.86 -35.11
C ALA A 27 -33.65 -6.31 -35.47
N THR A 28 -34.04 -6.54 -36.73
CA THR A 28 -34.26 -7.89 -37.28
C THR A 28 -32.93 -8.58 -37.54
N LEU A 29 -32.83 -9.86 -37.15
CA LEU A 29 -31.56 -10.59 -37.05
C LEU A 29 -31.40 -11.63 -38.16
N ILE A 30 -32.37 -11.69 -39.06
CA ILE A 30 -32.41 -12.55 -40.23
C ILE A 30 -32.72 -11.62 -41.40
N ARG A 31 -31.85 -11.63 -42.40
CA ARG A 31 -32.05 -10.91 -43.66
C ARG A 31 -33.01 -11.69 -44.56
N ASP A 32 -33.55 -11.04 -45.58
CA ASP A 32 -34.43 -11.67 -46.58
C ASP A 32 -33.73 -12.82 -47.34
N ASP A 33 -32.40 -12.81 -47.40
CA ASP A 33 -31.57 -13.88 -47.97
C ASP A 33 -31.22 -15.01 -46.98
N GLY A 34 -31.83 -15.03 -45.79
CA GLY A 34 -31.63 -16.02 -44.74
C GLY A 34 -30.33 -15.87 -43.95
N ARG A 35 -29.45 -14.91 -44.29
CA ARG A 35 -28.18 -14.72 -43.59
C ARG A 35 -28.38 -13.99 -42.26
N ARG A 36 -27.59 -14.39 -41.26
CA ARG A 36 -27.54 -13.73 -39.94
C ARG A 36 -26.36 -12.76 -39.86
N PRO A 37 -26.49 -11.62 -39.14
CA PRO A 37 -25.38 -10.73 -38.91
C PRO A 37 -24.29 -11.43 -38.06
N ARG A 38 -23.03 -11.10 -38.35
CA ARG A 38 -21.89 -11.59 -37.56
C ARG A 38 -21.92 -10.96 -36.17
N ARG A 39 -22.39 -11.73 -35.18
CA ARG A 39 -22.45 -11.34 -33.76
C ARG A 39 -21.18 -11.62 -32.97
N HIS A 40 -20.30 -12.44 -33.51
CA HIS A 40 -19.05 -12.76 -32.86
C HIS A 40 -18.25 -11.45 -32.60
N ASN A 41 -17.82 -11.24 -31.35
CA ASN A 41 -17.12 -10.03 -30.90
C ASN A 41 -17.89 -8.71 -31.11
N GLU A 42 -19.22 -8.72 -31.18
CA GLU A 42 -20.02 -7.51 -31.40
C GLU A 42 -19.73 -6.41 -30.37
N ALA A 43 -19.59 -6.74 -29.08
CA ALA A 43 -19.27 -5.76 -28.04
C ALA A 43 -17.93 -5.05 -28.27
N ARG A 44 -16.89 -5.77 -28.72
CA ARG A 44 -15.59 -5.16 -29.05
C ARG A 44 -15.69 -4.25 -30.27
N ARG A 45 -16.46 -4.66 -31.28
CA ARG A 45 -16.69 -3.87 -32.49
C ARG A 45 -17.50 -2.61 -32.19
N ALA A 46 -18.58 -2.73 -31.42
CA ALA A 46 -19.37 -1.60 -30.94
C ALA A 46 -18.53 -0.61 -30.14
N GLN A 47 -17.66 -1.10 -29.23
CA GLN A 47 -16.74 -0.25 -28.49
C GLN A 47 -15.72 0.45 -29.40
N ALA A 48 -15.25 -0.20 -30.48
CA ALA A 48 -14.34 0.41 -31.43
C ALA A 48 -15.02 1.57 -32.20
N GLU A 49 -16.29 1.41 -32.60
CA GLU A 49 -17.06 2.50 -33.21
C GLU A 49 -17.39 3.62 -32.23
N ALA A 50 -17.77 3.28 -30.99
CA ALA A 50 -18.01 4.27 -29.93
C ALA A 50 -16.78 5.16 -29.71
N ARG A 51 -15.56 4.61 -29.77
CA ARG A 51 -14.32 5.39 -29.65
C ARG A 51 -14.10 6.37 -30.80
N ARG A 52 -14.56 6.04 -32.01
CA ARG A 52 -14.51 6.97 -33.15
C ARG A 52 -15.46 8.13 -32.91
N ILE A 53 -16.68 7.82 -32.51
CA ILE A 53 -17.69 8.84 -32.12
C ILE A 53 -17.16 9.71 -30.97
N GLU A 54 -16.54 9.12 -29.94
CA GLU A 54 -15.94 9.88 -28.85
C GLU A 54 -14.88 10.88 -29.35
N ALA A 55 -14.07 10.51 -30.34
CA ALA A 55 -13.07 11.39 -30.94
C ALA A 55 -13.71 12.47 -31.84
N ASP A 56 -14.63 12.08 -32.72
CA ASP A 56 -15.29 12.96 -33.69
C ASP A 56 -16.09 14.08 -33.01
N TYR A 57 -16.69 13.77 -31.86
CA TYR A 57 -17.54 14.69 -31.11
C TYR A 57 -16.86 15.29 -29.86
N GLY A 58 -15.56 15.07 -29.67
CA GLY A 58 -14.81 15.61 -28.52
C GLY A 58 -15.34 15.13 -27.15
N LEU A 59 -15.94 13.95 -27.09
CA LEU A 59 -16.51 13.38 -25.85
C LEU A 59 -15.40 12.85 -24.94
N ARG A 60 -15.75 12.55 -23.68
CA ARG A 60 -14.85 11.89 -22.73
C ARG A 60 -14.43 10.52 -23.27
N ARG A 61 -13.18 10.41 -23.69
CA ARG A 61 -12.59 9.17 -24.20
C ARG A 61 -12.35 8.19 -23.06
N VAL A 62 -12.97 7.01 -23.13
CA VAL A 62 -12.78 5.97 -22.12
C VAL A 62 -11.49 5.22 -22.39
N THR A 63 -10.64 5.08 -21.36
CA THR A 63 -9.37 4.35 -21.47
C THR A 63 -9.61 2.91 -21.92
N PRO A 64 -8.93 2.42 -22.99
CA PRO A 64 -9.14 1.08 -23.52
C PRO A 64 -8.80 0.01 -22.49
N GLY A 65 -9.66 -1.01 -22.38
CA GLY A 65 -9.41 -2.18 -21.55
C GLY A 65 -8.39 -3.12 -22.19
N ASP A 66 -7.53 -3.69 -21.36
CA ASP A 66 -6.53 -4.68 -21.76
C ASP A 66 -7.02 -6.12 -21.56
N GLY A 67 -8.13 -6.31 -20.82
CA GLY A 67 -8.71 -7.63 -20.56
C GLY A 67 -8.19 -8.33 -19.30
N THR A 68 -7.38 -7.66 -18.47
CA THR A 68 -6.89 -8.22 -17.18
C THR A 68 -7.87 -8.04 -16.03
N ALA A 69 -8.89 -7.20 -16.21
CA ALA A 69 -9.84 -6.85 -15.16
C ALA A 69 -10.65 -8.04 -14.64
N ALA A 70 -11.01 -7.99 -13.35
CA ALA A 70 -11.92 -8.97 -12.79
C ALA A 70 -13.27 -8.87 -13.50
N PRO A 71 -13.99 -9.98 -13.66
CA PRO A 71 -15.36 -9.94 -14.13
C PRO A 71 -16.19 -8.96 -13.30
N ARG A 72 -16.74 -7.94 -13.94
CA ARG A 72 -17.67 -7.02 -13.30
C ARG A 72 -18.96 -7.77 -12.95
N PRO A 73 -19.67 -7.38 -11.86
CA PRO A 73 -21.01 -7.88 -11.63
C PRO A 73 -21.89 -7.64 -12.85
N THR A 74 -22.77 -8.59 -13.11
CA THR A 74 -23.85 -8.48 -14.09
C THR A 74 -24.90 -7.47 -13.59
N SER A 75 -25.76 -7.01 -14.50
CA SER A 75 -26.92 -6.19 -14.11
C SER A 75 -27.80 -6.95 -13.13
N ALA A 76 -28.05 -8.24 -13.34
CA ALA A 76 -28.85 -9.06 -12.43
C ALA A 76 -28.27 -9.13 -11.01
N GLU A 77 -26.95 -9.31 -10.88
CA GLU A 77 -26.26 -9.31 -9.58
C GLU A 77 -26.38 -7.95 -8.87
N ARG A 78 -26.28 -6.83 -9.60
CA ARG A 78 -26.48 -5.48 -9.03
C ARG A 78 -27.90 -5.25 -8.54
N HIS A 79 -28.90 -5.50 -9.41
CA HIS A 79 -30.30 -5.35 -9.01
C HIS A 79 -30.68 -6.29 -7.87
N LYS A 80 -30.10 -7.51 -7.81
CA LYS A 80 -30.30 -8.42 -6.67
C LYS A 80 -29.74 -7.80 -5.38
N ALA A 81 -28.53 -7.23 -5.43
CA ALA A 81 -27.91 -6.58 -4.28
C ALA A 81 -28.75 -5.38 -3.79
N GLU A 82 -29.20 -4.53 -4.72
CA GLU A 82 -30.07 -3.38 -4.44
C GLU A 82 -31.39 -3.82 -3.78
N ARG A 83 -32.08 -4.82 -4.34
CA ARG A 83 -33.32 -5.37 -3.74
C ARG A 83 -33.12 -5.94 -2.34
N GLN A 84 -31.91 -6.42 -2.04
CA GLN A 84 -31.55 -6.98 -0.74
C GLN A 84 -30.94 -5.95 0.22
N GLY A 85 -30.90 -4.66 -0.16
CA GLY A 85 -30.31 -3.60 0.64
C GLY A 85 -28.81 -3.78 0.88
N ARG A 86 -28.11 -4.52 0.01
CA ARG A 86 -26.67 -4.74 0.11
C ARG A 86 -25.91 -3.60 -0.56
N GLU A 87 -24.90 -3.08 0.14
CA GLU A 87 -24.01 -2.04 -0.42
C GLU A 87 -23.22 -2.54 -1.64
N ARG A 88 -22.85 -3.83 -1.66
CA ARG A 88 -22.08 -4.46 -2.75
C ARG A 88 -22.70 -5.78 -3.19
N PRO A 89 -22.60 -6.13 -4.49
CA PRO A 89 -22.93 -7.47 -4.97
C PRO A 89 -22.10 -8.55 -4.28
N PRO A 90 -22.69 -9.73 -3.96
CA PRO A 90 -22.00 -10.85 -3.32
C PRO A 90 -20.65 -11.22 -3.96
N ARG A 91 -20.56 -11.20 -5.30
CA ARG A 91 -19.32 -11.46 -6.04
C ARG A 91 -18.18 -10.53 -5.63
N GLU A 92 -18.45 -9.25 -5.43
CA GLU A 92 -17.44 -8.25 -5.07
C GLU A 92 -16.94 -8.46 -3.65
N GLN A 93 -17.87 -8.70 -2.71
CA GLN A 93 -17.54 -9.05 -1.33
C GLN A 93 -16.71 -10.33 -1.26
N LEU A 94 -17.11 -11.38 -1.98
CA LEU A 94 -16.35 -12.64 -2.05
C LEU A 94 -14.95 -12.42 -2.63
N ARG A 95 -14.83 -11.62 -3.69
CA ARG A 95 -13.53 -11.30 -4.31
C ARG A 95 -12.62 -10.60 -3.30
N GLU A 96 -13.11 -9.59 -2.60
CA GLU A 96 -12.36 -8.88 -1.57
C GLU A 96 -11.89 -9.83 -0.46
N THR A 97 -12.82 -10.60 0.13
CA THR A 97 -12.51 -11.52 1.23
C THR A 97 -11.50 -12.60 0.81
N VAL A 98 -11.62 -13.14 -0.41
CA VAL A 98 -10.67 -14.14 -0.92
C VAL A 98 -9.28 -13.55 -1.12
N ARG A 99 -9.15 -12.33 -1.67
CA ARG A 99 -7.84 -11.65 -1.78
C ARG A 99 -7.19 -11.44 -0.42
N GLN A 100 -7.99 -10.93 0.51
CA GLN A 100 -7.60 -10.72 1.90
C GLN A 100 -7.17 -12.00 2.63
N ALA A 101 -7.77 -13.14 2.30
CA ALA A 101 -7.38 -14.44 2.82
C ALA A 101 -6.05 -14.94 2.22
N VAL A 102 -5.85 -14.80 0.90
CA VAL A 102 -4.60 -15.22 0.25
C VAL A 102 -3.41 -14.36 0.71
N ALA A 103 -3.58 -13.03 0.83
CA ALA A 103 -2.50 -12.12 1.24
C ALA A 103 -1.91 -12.44 2.63
N GLY A 104 -2.70 -13.10 3.49
CA GLY A 104 -2.27 -13.50 4.83
C GLY A 104 -1.85 -14.96 4.96
N ALA A 105 -1.90 -15.76 3.90
CA ALA A 105 -1.64 -17.20 3.98
C ALA A 105 -0.19 -17.56 3.60
N ALA A 106 0.39 -18.54 4.29
CA ALA A 106 1.66 -19.17 3.93
C ALA A 106 1.49 -20.34 2.98
N ASP A 107 0.35 -21.04 3.09
CA ASP A 107 0.06 -22.25 2.32
C ASP A 107 -1.45 -22.40 2.01
N GLU A 108 -1.79 -23.48 1.32
CA GLU A 108 -3.19 -23.80 0.97
C GLU A 108 -4.07 -24.06 2.19
N ALA A 109 -3.54 -24.71 3.23
CA ALA A 109 -4.32 -25.07 4.41
C ALA A 109 -4.72 -23.81 5.18
N GLU A 110 -3.78 -22.90 5.39
CA GLU A 110 -4.05 -21.62 6.00
C GLU A 110 -4.97 -20.75 5.15
N PHE A 111 -4.80 -20.77 3.82
CA PHE A 111 -5.71 -20.07 2.91
C PHE A 111 -7.16 -20.52 3.11
N PHE A 112 -7.43 -21.82 3.10
CA PHE A 112 -8.79 -22.34 3.31
C PHE A 112 -9.29 -22.10 4.74
N GLY A 113 -8.44 -22.27 5.75
CA GLY A 113 -8.79 -21.95 7.14
C GLY A 113 -9.19 -20.48 7.32
N ARG A 114 -8.51 -19.55 6.64
CA ARG A 114 -8.84 -18.12 6.65
C ARG A 114 -10.16 -17.81 5.94
N LEU A 115 -10.47 -18.49 4.83
CA LEU A 115 -11.78 -18.35 4.17
C LEU A 115 -12.93 -18.79 5.09
N GLN A 116 -12.75 -19.92 5.78
CA GLN A 116 -13.72 -20.43 6.75
C GLN A 116 -13.84 -19.50 7.97
N ALA A 117 -12.73 -19.01 8.51
CA ALA A 117 -12.71 -18.05 9.61
C ALA A 117 -13.36 -16.70 9.23
N ALA A 118 -13.33 -16.33 7.94
CA ALA A 118 -14.07 -15.19 7.41
C ALA A 118 -15.58 -15.46 7.22
N GLY A 119 -16.06 -16.64 7.61
CA GLY A 119 -17.46 -17.04 7.54
C GLY A 119 -17.93 -17.45 6.14
N LEU A 120 -17.02 -17.72 5.21
CA LEU A 120 -17.39 -18.17 3.87
C LEU A 120 -17.70 -19.67 3.85
N LEU A 121 -18.70 -20.04 3.04
CA LEU A 121 -18.89 -21.45 2.65
C LEU A 121 -17.81 -21.79 1.62
N VAL A 122 -17.02 -22.83 1.87
CA VAL A 122 -15.92 -23.25 0.99
C VAL A 122 -16.21 -24.65 0.46
N GLN A 123 -16.22 -24.78 -0.87
CA GLN A 123 -16.32 -26.07 -1.54
C GLN A 123 -15.02 -26.36 -2.27
N GLN A 124 -14.38 -27.47 -1.91
CA GLN A 124 -13.18 -27.97 -2.57
C GLN A 124 -13.56 -29.04 -3.61
N ARG A 125 -12.98 -28.94 -4.82
CA ARG A 125 -13.16 -29.94 -5.87
C ARG A 125 -11.93 -30.83 -5.92
N ILE A 126 -12.06 -32.06 -5.45
CA ILE A 126 -10.98 -33.04 -5.32
C ILE A 126 -11.12 -34.08 -6.44
N ALA A 127 -10.02 -34.43 -7.09
CA ALA A 127 -9.95 -35.49 -8.08
C ALA A 127 -10.10 -36.87 -7.41
N PRO A 128 -10.46 -37.92 -8.15
CA PRO A 128 -10.40 -39.29 -7.63
C PRO A 128 -9.01 -39.70 -7.11
N SER A 129 -7.93 -39.07 -7.61
CA SER A 129 -6.56 -39.26 -7.10
C SER A 129 -6.31 -38.67 -5.71
N GLY A 130 -7.23 -37.85 -5.19
CA GLY A 130 -7.05 -37.06 -3.98
C GLY A 130 -6.50 -35.65 -4.24
N ASP A 131 -6.12 -35.31 -5.47
CA ASP A 131 -5.58 -34.00 -5.80
C ASP A 131 -6.67 -32.91 -5.80
N LEU A 132 -6.42 -31.81 -5.10
CA LEU A 132 -7.32 -30.66 -5.16
C LEU A 132 -7.22 -29.95 -6.52
N LEU A 133 -8.30 -29.95 -7.29
CA LEU A 133 -8.41 -29.38 -8.65
C LEU A 133 -8.91 -27.93 -8.67
N GLY A 134 -9.60 -27.49 -7.62
CA GLY A 134 -10.16 -26.14 -7.56
C GLY A 134 -10.99 -25.92 -6.30
N TYR A 135 -11.46 -24.68 -6.13
CA TYR A 135 -12.36 -24.33 -5.04
C TYR A 135 -13.41 -23.32 -5.50
N SER A 136 -14.52 -23.30 -4.78
CA SER A 136 -15.59 -22.32 -4.89
C SER A 136 -15.95 -21.78 -3.51
N VAL A 137 -16.38 -20.54 -3.46
CA VAL A 137 -16.84 -19.88 -2.24
C VAL A 137 -18.22 -19.28 -2.40
N ALA A 138 -18.99 -19.24 -1.31
CA ALA A 138 -20.30 -18.59 -1.24
C ALA A 138 -20.44 -17.80 0.07
N LEU A 139 -21.26 -16.76 0.04
CA LEU A 139 -21.72 -16.10 1.26
C LEU A 139 -22.88 -16.93 1.85
N PRO A 140 -22.90 -17.23 3.15
CA PRO A 140 -23.97 -18.02 3.77
C PRO A 140 -25.38 -17.45 3.55
N GLY A 141 -25.51 -16.14 3.34
CA GLY A 141 -26.80 -15.48 3.09
C GLY A 141 -27.13 -15.21 1.62
N ASP A 142 -26.32 -15.65 0.66
CA ASP A 142 -26.56 -15.44 -0.78
C ASP A 142 -27.10 -16.72 -1.44
N HIS A 143 -28.42 -16.78 -1.61
CA HIS A 143 -29.11 -17.95 -2.16
C HIS A 143 -29.72 -17.66 -3.55
N ASN A 144 -29.84 -18.70 -4.39
CA ASN A 144 -30.57 -18.65 -5.65
C ASN A 144 -32.09 -18.80 -5.43
N GLU A 145 -32.87 -18.85 -6.52
CA GLU A 145 -34.33 -19.00 -6.46
C GLU A 145 -34.80 -20.33 -5.83
N THR A 146 -33.94 -21.37 -5.84
CA THR A 146 -34.21 -22.67 -5.22
C THR A 146 -33.76 -22.75 -3.77
N GLY A 147 -33.24 -21.66 -3.19
CA GLY A 147 -32.78 -21.60 -1.80
C GLY A 147 -31.37 -22.18 -1.58
N GLU A 148 -30.63 -22.51 -2.63
CA GLU A 148 -29.26 -23.03 -2.54
C GLU A 148 -28.22 -21.90 -2.56
N PRO A 149 -27.10 -22.02 -1.82
CA PRO A 149 -26.04 -21.02 -1.84
C PRO A 149 -25.44 -20.80 -3.23
N VAL A 150 -25.19 -19.54 -3.60
CA VAL A 150 -24.57 -19.18 -4.89
C VAL A 150 -23.05 -19.25 -4.80
N PHE A 151 -22.47 -20.28 -5.40
CA PHE A 151 -21.02 -20.49 -5.41
C PHE A 151 -20.31 -19.82 -6.60
N TYR A 152 -19.17 -19.20 -6.29
CA TYR A 152 -18.23 -18.65 -7.27
C TYR A 152 -16.90 -19.37 -7.18
N SER A 153 -16.40 -19.90 -8.29
CA SER A 153 -15.03 -20.42 -8.33
C SER A 153 -14.03 -19.29 -8.21
N GLY A 154 -12.84 -19.55 -7.64
CA GLY A 154 -11.78 -18.55 -7.54
C GLY A 154 -11.50 -17.84 -8.87
N SER A 155 -11.44 -18.59 -9.98
CA SER A 155 -11.27 -18.04 -11.34
C SER A 155 -12.43 -17.16 -11.83
N LYS A 156 -13.66 -17.37 -11.36
CA LYS A 156 -14.83 -16.54 -11.68
C LYS A 156 -14.86 -15.25 -10.86
N LEU A 157 -14.25 -15.24 -9.67
CA LEU A 157 -14.02 -14.03 -8.89
C LEU A 157 -12.92 -13.18 -9.53
N SER A 158 -11.78 -13.81 -9.84
CA SER A 158 -10.69 -13.18 -10.58
C SER A 158 -9.66 -14.22 -11.10
N PRO A 159 -9.00 -14.01 -12.25
CA PRO A 159 -8.03 -14.97 -12.78
C PRO A 159 -6.86 -15.31 -11.84
N ASP A 160 -6.37 -14.34 -11.06
CA ASP A 160 -5.30 -14.48 -10.06
C ASP A 160 -5.73 -15.27 -8.82
N LEU A 161 -7.04 -15.40 -8.59
CA LEU A 161 -7.61 -16.18 -7.48
C LEU A 161 -7.88 -17.65 -7.86
N SER A 162 -7.53 -18.07 -9.07
CA SER A 162 -7.57 -19.49 -9.44
C SER A 162 -6.60 -20.31 -8.58
N LEU A 163 -6.97 -21.54 -8.22
CA LEU A 163 -6.13 -22.41 -7.39
C LEU A 163 -4.69 -22.56 -7.91
N PRO A 164 -4.43 -22.77 -9.22
CA PRO A 164 -3.06 -22.85 -9.73
C PRO A 164 -2.25 -21.57 -9.54
N ARG A 165 -2.90 -20.39 -9.56
CA ARG A 165 -2.23 -19.10 -9.32
C ARG A 165 -1.94 -18.90 -7.84
N VAL A 166 -2.89 -19.24 -6.96
CA VAL A 166 -2.69 -19.25 -5.50
C VAL A 166 -1.52 -20.17 -5.13
N ARG A 167 -1.49 -21.41 -5.64
CA ARG A 167 -0.39 -22.37 -5.43
C ARG A 167 0.99 -21.85 -5.81
N LYS A 168 1.10 -21.21 -6.99
CA LYS A 168 2.38 -20.66 -7.46
C LYS A 168 2.98 -19.64 -6.50
N ARG A 169 2.15 -18.94 -5.73
CA ARG A 169 2.61 -17.98 -4.71
C ARG A 169 3.33 -18.72 -3.56
N PHE A 170 2.74 -19.82 -3.09
CA PHE A 170 3.27 -20.60 -1.96
C PHE A 170 4.51 -21.42 -2.32
N VAL A 171 4.52 -22.10 -3.48
CA VAL A 171 5.65 -22.97 -3.88
C VAL A 171 6.97 -22.19 -4.00
N MET A 172 6.91 -20.92 -4.41
CA MET A 172 8.10 -20.07 -4.52
C MET A 172 8.58 -19.53 -3.17
N GLU A 173 7.80 -19.68 -2.11
CA GLU A 173 8.18 -19.24 -0.77
C GLU A 173 8.90 -20.33 0.02
N LEU A 174 8.58 -21.60 -0.25
CA LEU A 174 9.26 -22.76 0.33
C LEU A 174 10.74 -22.86 -0.09
N GLY A 175 11.10 -22.32 -1.26
CA GLY A 175 12.47 -22.31 -1.79
C GLY A 175 13.35 -21.16 -1.29
N ALA A 176 12.77 -20.13 -0.66
CA ALA A 176 13.50 -19.09 0.03
C ALA A 176 13.50 -19.48 1.52
N GLY A 177 14.65 -19.83 2.07
CA GLY A 177 14.78 -20.40 3.43
C GLY A 177 13.76 -19.82 4.43
N HIS A 178 13.08 -20.72 5.14
CA HIS A 178 12.27 -20.41 6.32
C HIS A 178 13.20 -20.00 7.46
N SER A 179 13.83 -18.85 7.30
CA SER A 179 14.49 -18.15 8.38
C SER A 179 13.48 -17.11 8.83
N HIS A 180 12.64 -17.46 9.80
CA HIS A 180 12.23 -16.45 10.77
C HIS A 180 13.54 -15.90 11.35
N PRO A 181 13.86 -14.60 11.23
CA PRO A 181 14.90 -14.04 12.06
C PRO A 181 14.36 -14.06 13.48
N ALA A 182 14.62 -15.16 14.20
CA ALA A 182 14.79 -15.08 15.63
C ALA A 182 15.87 -14.01 15.85
N SER A 183 15.49 -12.96 16.56
CA SER A 183 16.27 -11.74 16.80
C SER A 183 17.76 -12.01 17.03
N GLN A 184 18.62 -11.49 16.16
CA GLN A 184 20.02 -11.30 16.49
C GLN A 184 20.15 -9.91 17.13
N GLY A 185 20.56 -9.92 18.39
CA GLY A 185 20.61 -8.74 19.24
C GLY A 185 21.73 -7.77 18.86
N THR A 186 21.39 -6.49 18.82
CA THR A 186 22.24 -5.37 19.25
C THR A 186 21.32 -4.31 19.87
N ALA A 187 21.70 -3.79 21.04
CA ALA A 187 21.04 -2.74 21.83
C ALA A 187 19.52 -2.91 22.10
N ARG A 188 19.19 -3.28 23.35
CA ARG A 188 17.83 -3.39 23.89
C ARG A 188 17.13 -2.01 23.84
N PRO A 189 16.07 -1.80 23.02
CA PRO A 189 15.38 -0.52 23.00
C PRO A 189 14.62 -0.30 24.31
N ALA A 190 14.56 0.96 24.74
CA ALA A 190 13.71 1.40 25.83
C ALA A 190 12.24 1.18 25.41
N ARG A 191 11.62 0.15 26.01
CA ARG A 191 10.26 -0.39 25.78
C ARG A 191 10.14 -1.32 24.56
N PRO A 192 9.62 -2.55 24.72
CA PRO A 192 9.39 -3.44 23.58
C PRO A 192 8.32 -2.83 22.67
N LEU A 193 8.64 -2.67 21.38
CA LEU A 193 7.69 -2.34 20.33
C LEU A 193 6.58 -3.40 20.33
N SER A 194 5.34 -3.01 20.03
CA SER A 194 4.29 -3.99 19.78
C SER A 194 4.66 -4.83 18.55
N ALA A 195 4.16 -6.07 18.46
CA ALA A 195 4.35 -6.88 17.26
C ALA A 195 3.79 -6.18 16.00
N ALA A 196 2.67 -5.46 16.14
CA ALA A 196 2.04 -4.71 15.06
C ALA A 196 2.91 -3.55 14.56
N ALA A 197 3.48 -2.76 15.46
CA ALA A 197 4.43 -1.69 15.14
C ALA A 197 5.68 -2.24 14.44
N ALA A 198 6.26 -3.33 14.96
CA ALA A 198 7.43 -3.97 14.37
C ALA A 198 7.14 -4.47 12.95
N ALA A 199 6.01 -5.14 12.73
CA ALA A 199 5.59 -5.61 11.40
C ALA A 199 5.39 -4.44 10.41
N ARG A 200 4.81 -3.32 10.87
CA ARG A 200 4.64 -2.12 10.03
C ARG A 200 5.95 -1.44 9.65
N ARG A 201 6.91 -1.36 10.58
CA ARG A 201 8.24 -0.83 10.29
C ARG A 201 9.02 -1.74 9.32
N SER A 202 8.94 -3.06 9.49
CA SER A 202 9.51 -4.04 8.55
C SER A 202 8.86 -3.95 7.15
N ALA A 203 7.53 -3.84 7.10
CA ALA A 203 6.81 -3.63 5.84
C ALA A 203 7.18 -2.30 5.17
N THR A 204 7.40 -1.24 5.96
CA THR A 204 7.87 0.06 5.47
C THR A 204 9.24 -0.08 4.82
N HIS A 205 10.17 -0.77 5.47
CA HIS A 205 11.50 -1.03 4.91
C HIS A 205 11.45 -1.81 3.61
N THR A 206 10.60 -2.84 3.54
CA THR A 206 10.43 -3.66 2.34
C THR A 206 9.81 -2.86 1.19
N ALA A 207 8.80 -2.04 1.48
CA ALA A 207 8.18 -1.14 0.52
C ALA A 207 9.16 -0.06 0.04
N TRP A 208 10.01 0.44 0.93
CA TRP A 208 11.09 1.39 0.61
C TRP A 208 12.07 0.82 -0.40
N ILE A 209 12.65 -0.36 -0.12
CA ILE A 209 13.56 -1.03 -1.08
C ILE A 209 12.87 -1.27 -2.42
N THR A 210 11.59 -1.68 -2.38
CA THR A 210 10.79 -1.91 -3.58
C THR A 210 10.61 -0.63 -4.40
N LEU A 211 10.31 0.49 -3.76
CA LEU A 211 10.17 1.79 -4.42
C LEU A 211 11.46 2.16 -5.18
N LEU A 212 12.61 1.99 -4.54
CA LEU A 212 13.91 2.34 -5.13
C LEU A 212 14.33 1.42 -6.29
N THR A 213 13.90 0.15 -6.24
CA THR A 213 14.31 -0.89 -7.20
C THR A 213 13.23 -1.25 -8.22
N LEU A 214 12.06 -0.60 -8.19
CA LEU A 214 10.86 -1.03 -8.91
C LEU A 214 11.11 -1.35 -10.40
N ASP A 215 11.89 -0.53 -11.08
CA ASP A 215 12.15 -0.61 -12.54
C ASP A 215 13.56 -1.12 -12.90
N GLN A 216 14.34 -1.61 -11.94
CA GLN A 216 15.75 -2.00 -12.18
C GLN A 216 15.90 -3.42 -12.77
N ASP A 217 14.98 -4.35 -12.46
CA ASP A 217 15.12 -5.79 -12.78
C ASP A 217 14.21 -6.26 -13.93
N GLY A 218 13.75 -5.33 -14.77
CA GLY A 218 12.87 -5.61 -15.90
C GLY A 218 11.39 -5.80 -15.54
N ASP A 219 10.58 -5.95 -16.59
CA ASP A 219 9.11 -5.85 -16.51
C ASP A 219 8.45 -6.94 -15.68
N GLY A 220 8.99 -8.16 -15.72
CA GLY A 220 8.46 -9.30 -14.96
C GLY A 220 8.65 -9.15 -13.45
N ALA A 221 9.79 -8.58 -13.04
CA ALA A 221 10.10 -8.27 -11.64
C ALA A 221 9.24 -7.10 -11.13
N ALA A 222 9.14 -6.03 -11.92
CA ALA A 222 8.29 -4.89 -11.61
C ALA A 222 6.81 -5.30 -11.46
N ALA A 223 6.28 -6.08 -12.41
CA ALA A 223 4.92 -6.61 -12.34
C ALA A 223 4.70 -7.45 -11.07
N ALA A 224 5.66 -8.30 -10.69
CA ALA A 224 5.56 -9.11 -9.47
C ALA A 224 5.54 -8.24 -8.19
N ARG A 225 6.37 -7.21 -8.12
CA ARG A 225 6.41 -6.24 -7.00
C ARG A 225 5.11 -5.44 -6.89
N ILE A 226 4.59 -4.95 -8.01
CA ILE A 226 3.30 -4.25 -8.07
C ILE A 226 2.18 -5.20 -7.61
N ALA A 227 2.17 -6.46 -8.06
CA ALA A 227 1.21 -7.45 -7.60
C ALA A 227 1.24 -7.66 -6.07
N ALA A 228 2.43 -7.84 -5.48
CA ALA A 228 2.58 -8.04 -4.04
C ALA A 228 2.37 -6.76 -3.20
N THR A 229 2.52 -5.58 -3.79
CA THR A 229 2.10 -4.32 -3.14
C THR A 229 0.60 -4.34 -2.84
N GLY A 230 -0.21 -4.94 -3.74
CA GLY A 230 -1.63 -5.16 -3.50
C GLY A 230 -1.92 -6.04 -2.28
N GLU A 231 -1.06 -7.04 -2.01
CA GLU A 231 -1.19 -7.90 -0.82
C GLU A 231 -0.88 -7.13 0.48
N ILE A 232 0.12 -6.24 0.46
CA ILE A 232 0.38 -5.35 1.60
C ILE A 232 -0.84 -4.45 1.85
N LEU A 233 -1.46 -3.88 0.81
CA LEU A 233 -2.67 -3.05 0.95
C LEU A 233 -3.83 -3.85 1.55
N ASP A 234 -4.07 -5.08 1.06
CA ASP A 234 -5.11 -5.97 1.60
C ASP A 234 -4.88 -6.33 3.08
N SER A 235 -3.63 -6.61 3.47
CA SER A 235 -3.28 -6.90 4.86
C SER A 235 -3.34 -5.66 5.76
N LEU A 236 -2.85 -4.51 5.28
CA LEU A 236 -2.92 -3.22 5.96
C LEU A 236 -4.37 -2.83 6.24
N ALA A 237 -5.26 -2.93 5.26
CA ALA A 237 -6.68 -2.63 5.41
C ALA A 237 -7.35 -3.46 6.52
N GLN A 238 -6.98 -4.74 6.67
CA GLN A 238 -7.54 -5.63 7.68
C GLN A 238 -7.02 -5.37 9.10
N THR A 239 -5.79 -4.88 9.24
CA THR A 239 -5.15 -4.69 10.55
C THR A 239 -5.13 -3.24 11.02
N SER A 240 -5.64 -2.30 10.21
CA SER A 240 -5.73 -0.90 10.59
C SER A 240 -6.99 -0.56 11.40
N PRO A 241 -6.94 0.53 12.19
CA PRO A 241 -8.07 1.00 13.00
C PRO A 241 -9.25 1.43 12.13
N VAL A 242 -10.45 1.47 12.71
CA VAL A 242 -11.71 1.81 12.01
C VAL A 242 -11.62 3.16 11.28
N SER A 243 -10.93 4.13 11.88
CA SER A 243 -10.78 5.49 11.33
C SER A 243 -10.11 5.53 9.96
N THR A 244 -9.17 4.62 9.65
CA THR A 244 -8.47 4.57 8.36
C THR A 244 -8.92 3.39 7.49
N ARG A 245 -9.56 2.39 8.09
CA ARG A 245 -9.90 1.11 7.44
C ARG A 245 -10.67 1.28 6.14
N GLN A 246 -11.68 2.14 6.09
CA GLN A 246 -12.47 2.33 4.88
C GLN A 246 -11.62 2.82 3.72
N GLN A 247 -10.84 3.89 3.92
CA GLN A 247 -9.95 4.43 2.88
C GLN A 247 -8.90 3.40 2.45
N LEU A 248 -8.37 2.60 3.37
CA LEU A 248 -7.41 1.53 3.03
C LEU A 248 -8.06 0.39 2.23
N ARG A 249 -9.32 0.04 2.50
CA ARG A 249 -10.08 -0.92 1.68
C ARG A 249 -10.33 -0.39 0.29
N GLU A 250 -10.72 0.88 0.16
CA GLU A 250 -10.88 1.52 -1.16
C GLU A 250 -9.55 1.62 -1.92
N ALA A 251 -8.44 1.90 -1.23
CA ALA A 251 -7.11 1.89 -1.84
C ALA A 251 -6.75 0.49 -2.38
N ALA A 252 -6.92 -0.56 -1.57
CA ALA A 252 -6.67 -1.94 -1.99
C ALA A 252 -7.56 -2.36 -3.15
N TRP A 253 -8.84 -1.99 -3.11
CA TRP A 253 -9.83 -2.27 -4.15
C TRP A 253 -9.53 -1.57 -5.47
N ALA A 254 -9.19 -0.28 -5.43
CA ALA A 254 -8.78 0.46 -6.63
C ALA A 254 -7.48 -0.13 -7.20
N PHE A 255 -6.50 -0.42 -6.34
CA PHE A 255 -5.20 -0.96 -6.74
C PHE A 255 -5.27 -2.38 -7.29
N GLU A 256 -6.35 -3.13 -7.02
CA GLU A 256 -6.57 -4.48 -7.55
C GLU A 256 -6.36 -4.57 -9.06
N ARG A 257 -6.74 -3.54 -9.83
CA ARG A 257 -6.52 -3.53 -11.27
C ARG A 257 -5.06 -3.23 -11.62
N ALA A 258 -4.39 -2.34 -10.89
CA ALA A 258 -2.98 -2.03 -11.10
C ALA A 258 -2.09 -3.24 -10.77
N SER A 259 -2.49 -4.06 -9.79
CA SER A 259 -1.79 -5.28 -9.39
C SER A 259 -1.82 -6.40 -10.46
N ARG A 260 -2.25 -6.13 -11.70
CA ARG A 260 -2.45 -7.11 -12.76
C ARG A 260 -1.67 -6.72 -14.00
N SER A 261 -0.86 -7.65 -14.47
CA SER A 261 -0.08 -7.48 -15.70
C SER A 261 -0.32 -8.65 -16.66
N HIS A 262 -0.31 -8.35 -17.96
CA HIS A 262 -0.11 -9.35 -19.01
C HIS A 262 1.31 -9.91 -19.01
N THR A 263 2.24 -9.21 -18.36
CA THR A 263 3.62 -9.66 -18.20
C THR A 263 3.64 -10.87 -17.27
N ARG A 264 4.35 -11.92 -17.66
CA ARG A 264 4.55 -13.09 -16.82
C ARG A 264 5.35 -12.67 -15.58
N GLU A 265 4.69 -12.69 -14.43
CA GLU A 265 5.31 -12.32 -13.15
C GLU A 265 6.48 -13.25 -12.81
N GLU A 266 7.62 -12.64 -12.46
CA GLU A 266 8.73 -13.34 -11.84
C GLU A 266 8.54 -13.35 -10.32
N TYR A 267 7.73 -14.31 -9.85
CA TYR A 267 7.26 -14.42 -8.47
C TYR A 267 8.36 -14.29 -7.39
N ARG A 268 9.61 -14.64 -7.69
CA ARG A 268 10.78 -14.50 -6.79
C ARG A 268 11.02 -13.05 -6.33
N HIS A 269 10.82 -12.06 -7.19
CA HIS A 269 11.12 -10.65 -6.89
C HIS A 269 10.10 -9.98 -5.95
N ALA A 270 9.09 -10.73 -5.50
CA ALA A 270 8.00 -10.25 -4.67
C ALA A 270 7.92 -10.97 -3.29
N GLN A 271 8.82 -11.90 -3.00
CA GLN A 271 8.77 -12.71 -1.77
C GLN A 271 8.83 -11.86 -0.49
N ALA A 272 9.72 -10.87 -0.44
CA ALA A 272 9.86 -10.00 0.73
C ALA A 272 8.56 -9.23 1.02
N LEU A 273 7.89 -8.69 -0.02
CA LEU A 273 6.61 -7.99 0.12
C LEU A 273 5.49 -8.93 0.61
N ARG A 274 5.46 -10.18 0.13
CA ARG A 274 4.47 -11.17 0.60
C ARG A 274 4.70 -11.59 2.04
N ARG A 275 5.97 -11.79 2.44
CA ARG A 275 6.34 -12.01 3.85
C ARG A 275 5.88 -10.83 4.71
N ALA A 276 6.17 -9.60 4.30
CA ALA A 276 5.70 -8.41 5.00
C ALA A 276 4.16 -8.33 5.09
N ALA A 277 3.44 -8.65 4.00
CA ALA A 277 1.97 -8.72 4.01
C ALA A 277 1.44 -9.75 5.02
N ARG A 278 2.11 -10.90 5.14
CA ARG A 278 1.76 -11.94 6.11
C ARG A 278 2.07 -11.51 7.54
N ASP A 279 3.26 -10.96 7.78
CA ASP A 279 3.68 -10.48 9.09
C ASP A 279 2.71 -9.40 9.60
N LEU A 280 2.26 -8.49 8.73
CA LEU A 280 1.20 -7.54 9.05
C LEU A 280 -0.05 -8.28 9.54
N ARG A 281 -0.49 -9.34 8.84
CA ARG A 281 -1.69 -10.09 9.22
C ARG A 281 -1.52 -10.85 10.53
N TYR A 282 -0.38 -11.50 10.77
CA TYR A 282 -0.13 -12.24 12.01
C TYR A 282 0.08 -11.35 13.22
N SER A 283 0.67 -10.17 13.02
CA SER A 283 0.89 -9.21 14.10
C SER A 283 -0.41 -8.67 14.72
N GLY A 284 -1.54 -8.88 14.04
CA GLY A 284 -2.87 -8.51 14.50
C GLY A 284 -3.21 -7.03 14.27
N PRO A 285 -4.35 -6.56 14.79
CA PRO A 285 -4.76 -5.17 14.66
C PRO A 285 -3.80 -4.20 15.34
N ALA A 286 -3.45 -3.12 14.65
CA ALA A 286 -2.69 -2.00 15.19
C ALA A 286 -3.66 -0.91 15.70
N PRO A 287 -3.69 -0.60 17.00
CA PRO A 287 -4.39 0.56 17.51
C PRO A 287 -3.94 1.85 16.81
N GLY A 288 -4.85 2.78 16.56
CA GLY A 288 -4.54 4.06 15.90
C GLY A 288 -3.80 5.08 16.77
N ARG A 289 -3.05 4.65 17.78
CA ARG A 289 -2.40 5.51 18.80
C ARG A 289 -0.96 5.09 19.03
N GLY A 290 -0.16 5.99 19.58
CA GLY A 290 1.21 5.65 19.94
C GLY A 290 2.07 5.26 18.72
N GLU A 291 3.01 4.34 18.96
CA GLU A 291 3.85 3.74 17.93
C GLU A 291 3.04 2.99 16.85
N ASP A 292 1.92 2.38 17.22
CA ASP A 292 1.06 1.65 16.29
C ASP A 292 0.41 2.61 15.27
N GLY A 293 -0.05 3.78 15.74
CA GLY A 293 -0.57 4.85 14.89
C GLY A 293 0.51 5.46 14.01
N ALA A 294 1.68 5.78 14.58
CA ALA A 294 2.77 6.41 13.83
C ALA A 294 3.38 5.47 12.77
N SER A 295 3.60 4.20 13.10
CA SER A 295 4.08 3.20 12.14
C SER A 295 3.04 2.89 11.05
N THR A 296 1.74 3.02 11.35
CA THR A 296 0.67 3.00 10.34
C THR A 296 0.78 4.18 9.38
N ALA A 297 0.96 5.40 9.89
CA ALA A 297 1.14 6.58 9.05
C ALA A 297 2.38 6.49 8.15
N MET A 298 3.51 6.04 8.71
CA MET A 298 4.76 5.80 7.99
C MET A 298 4.61 4.76 6.86
N LEU A 299 3.90 3.65 7.13
CA LEU A 299 3.64 2.65 6.10
C LEU A 299 2.70 3.17 5.00
N ILE A 300 1.68 3.96 5.34
CA ILE A 300 0.80 4.59 4.36
C ILE A 300 1.59 5.57 3.47
N ASP A 301 2.51 6.34 4.06
CA ASP A 301 3.37 7.29 3.34
C ASP A 301 4.21 6.59 2.25
N ILE A 302 4.92 5.52 2.60
CA ILE A 302 5.74 4.82 1.61
C ILE A 302 4.90 4.10 0.55
N LEU A 303 3.71 3.61 0.91
CA LEU A 303 2.78 3.01 -0.05
C LEU A 303 2.19 4.06 -0.99
N PHE A 304 1.99 5.30 -0.55
CA PHE A 304 1.59 6.41 -1.42
C PHE A 304 2.62 6.62 -2.54
N PHE A 305 3.91 6.65 -2.21
CA PHE A 305 4.97 6.76 -3.23
C PHE A 305 5.09 5.51 -4.08
N LEU A 306 5.00 4.31 -3.49
CA LEU A 306 5.09 3.06 -4.25
C LEU A 306 3.93 2.91 -5.26
N THR A 307 2.72 3.33 -4.90
CA THR A 307 1.57 3.33 -5.82
C THR A 307 1.69 4.42 -6.90
N THR A 308 2.29 5.57 -6.58
CA THR A 308 2.62 6.62 -7.56
C THR A 308 3.67 6.15 -8.56
N ALA A 309 4.74 5.51 -8.09
CA ALA A 309 5.75 4.89 -8.93
C ALA A 309 5.16 3.78 -9.82
N ALA A 310 4.24 2.96 -9.29
CA ALA A 310 3.51 1.97 -10.08
C ALA A 310 2.64 2.63 -11.17
N ALA A 311 1.98 3.75 -10.88
CA ALA A 311 1.22 4.49 -11.88
C ALA A 311 2.11 5.00 -13.02
N HIS A 312 3.28 5.56 -12.69
CA HIS A 312 4.27 6.00 -13.66
C HIS A 312 4.85 4.83 -14.49
N TRP A 313 5.13 3.71 -13.83
CA TRP A 313 5.59 2.49 -14.50
C TRP A 313 4.57 1.96 -15.52
N HIS A 314 3.28 1.93 -15.16
CA HIS A 314 2.20 1.54 -16.05
C HIS A 314 2.00 2.54 -17.20
N ALA A 315 2.05 3.84 -16.91
CA ALA A 315 1.89 4.88 -17.91
C ALA A 315 2.97 4.79 -19.01
N ARG A 316 4.24 4.57 -18.62
CA ARG A 316 5.36 4.37 -19.57
C ARG A 316 5.19 3.13 -20.47
N ARG A 317 4.37 2.16 -20.06
CA ARG A 317 4.07 0.93 -20.80
C ARG A 317 2.71 0.96 -21.50
N HIS A 318 2.06 2.13 -21.55
CA HIS A 318 0.73 2.31 -22.13
C HIS A 318 -0.36 1.45 -21.47
N HIS A 319 -0.15 1.03 -20.22
CA HIS A 319 -1.12 0.33 -19.38
C HIS A 319 -2.08 1.34 -18.73
N ALA A 320 -2.85 2.05 -19.56
CA ALA A 320 -3.53 3.26 -19.12
C ALA A 320 -4.63 3.01 -18.05
N GLN A 321 -5.32 1.86 -18.08
CA GLN A 321 -6.30 1.52 -17.02
C GLN A 321 -5.64 1.16 -15.70
N GLN A 322 -4.48 0.50 -15.72
CA GLN A 322 -3.72 0.21 -14.51
C GLN A 322 -3.11 1.49 -13.92
N ALA A 323 -2.60 2.39 -14.77
CA ALA A 323 -2.10 3.68 -14.33
C ALA A 323 -3.20 4.51 -13.66
N GLU A 324 -4.43 4.50 -14.20
CA GLU A 324 -5.60 5.14 -13.59
C GLU A 324 -5.97 4.49 -12.25
N ALA A 325 -6.02 3.16 -12.19
CA ALA A 325 -6.32 2.41 -10.98
C ALA A 325 -5.29 2.67 -9.86
N ALA A 326 -4.00 2.74 -10.20
CA ALA A 326 -2.95 3.09 -9.27
C ALA A 326 -3.13 4.52 -8.74
N ARG A 327 -3.45 5.49 -9.60
CA ARG A 327 -3.74 6.89 -9.19
C ARG A 327 -4.96 6.99 -8.26
N GLN A 328 -6.01 6.22 -8.51
CA GLN A 328 -7.17 6.15 -7.61
C GLN A 328 -6.79 5.60 -6.23
N ALA A 329 -5.97 4.55 -6.18
CA ALA A 329 -5.46 4.01 -4.93
C ALA A 329 -4.60 5.04 -4.18
N THR A 330 -3.75 5.79 -4.89
CA THR A 330 -2.95 6.88 -4.32
C THR A 330 -3.81 7.97 -3.66
N ALA A 331 -4.97 8.32 -4.26
CA ALA A 331 -5.90 9.27 -3.66
C ALA A 331 -6.49 8.77 -2.33
N HIS A 332 -6.88 7.50 -2.26
CA HIS A 332 -7.37 6.88 -1.03
C HIS A 332 -6.28 6.75 0.04
N LEU A 333 -5.04 6.43 -0.34
CA LEU A 333 -3.89 6.41 0.57
C LEU A 333 -3.60 7.80 1.15
N ARG A 334 -3.69 8.85 0.34
CA ARG A 334 -3.57 10.23 0.82
C ARG A 334 -4.65 10.55 1.87
N ALA A 335 -5.91 10.18 1.63
CA ALA A 335 -6.97 10.37 2.60
C ALA A 335 -6.70 9.59 3.91
N ALA A 336 -6.30 8.32 3.82
CA ALA A 336 -5.93 7.52 4.98
C ALA A 336 -4.75 8.12 5.76
N TYR A 337 -3.75 8.65 5.04
CA TYR A 337 -2.56 9.28 5.60
C TYR A 337 -2.93 10.49 6.46
N THR A 338 -3.76 11.40 5.95
CA THR A 338 -4.15 12.61 6.70
C THR A 338 -4.79 12.28 8.06
N ILE A 339 -5.50 11.16 8.15
CA ILE A 339 -6.09 10.66 9.40
C ILE A 339 -5.01 10.04 10.29
N ALA A 340 -4.18 9.14 9.74
CA ALA A 340 -3.18 8.39 10.50
C ALA A 340 -2.04 9.28 11.03
N ALA A 341 -1.59 10.26 10.24
CA ALA A 341 -0.45 11.12 10.54
C ALA A 341 -0.78 12.24 11.54
N LYS A 342 -2.07 12.56 11.74
CA LYS A 342 -2.52 13.72 12.52
C LYS A 342 -1.88 13.80 13.91
N GLU A 343 -2.02 12.75 14.72
CA GLU A 343 -1.53 12.74 16.09
C GLU A 343 0.01 12.58 16.19
N PRO A 344 0.67 11.65 15.46
CA PRO A 344 2.13 11.56 15.42
C PRO A 344 2.80 12.87 14.98
N MET A 345 2.31 13.50 13.92
CA MET A 345 2.88 14.76 13.41
C MET A 345 2.65 15.93 14.35
N ALA A 346 1.46 16.02 14.97
CA ALA A 346 1.20 17.07 15.97
C ALA A 346 2.19 17.00 17.14
N ARG A 347 2.50 15.80 17.63
CA ARG A 347 3.47 15.61 18.72
C ARG A 347 4.90 15.97 18.32
N LEU A 348 5.32 15.58 17.12
CA LEU A 348 6.62 15.98 16.59
C LEU A 348 6.72 17.50 16.41
N ARG A 349 5.66 18.15 15.92
CA ARG A 349 5.59 19.61 15.79
C ARG A 349 5.73 20.29 17.15
N GLU A 350 5.00 19.81 18.15
CA GLU A 350 5.04 20.34 19.52
C GLU A 350 6.45 20.23 20.13
N GLN A 351 7.14 19.10 19.90
CA GLN A 351 8.53 18.93 20.32
C GLN A 351 9.48 19.90 19.60
N GLY A 352 9.30 20.06 18.28
CA GLY A 352 10.07 21.00 17.47
C GLY A 352 9.92 22.45 17.90
N GLN A 353 8.70 22.87 18.20
CA GLN A 353 8.38 24.22 18.69
C GLN A 353 9.00 24.52 20.06
N ARG A 354 9.29 23.48 20.86
CA ARG A 354 9.95 23.61 22.17
C ARG A 354 11.48 23.59 22.09
N LEU A 355 12.07 23.38 20.91
CA LEU A 355 13.52 23.43 20.75
C LEU A 355 14.03 24.86 21.01
N ALA A 356 15.19 24.97 21.68
CA ALA A 356 15.84 26.25 21.87
C ALA A 356 16.27 26.86 20.53
N GLN A 357 16.23 28.20 20.42
CA GLN A 357 16.55 28.91 19.16
C GLN A 357 17.85 28.45 18.49
N PRO A 358 18.99 28.25 19.21
CA PRO A 358 20.22 27.77 18.58
C PRO A 358 20.10 26.40 17.90
N VAL A 359 19.23 25.52 18.42
CA VAL A 359 18.99 24.18 17.83
C VAL A 359 18.10 24.29 16.58
N GLN A 360 17.14 25.20 16.58
CA GLN A 360 16.33 25.50 15.40
C GLN A 360 17.20 26.10 14.28
N ASP A 361 18.08 27.05 14.62
CA ASP A 361 19.01 27.68 13.69
C ASP A 361 20.00 26.66 13.11
N TRP A 362 20.54 25.77 13.95
CA TRP A 362 21.38 24.66 13.50
C TRP A 362 20.64 23.74 12.52
N SER A 363 19.39 23.38 12.82
CA SER A 363 18.59 22.51 11.94
C SER A 363 18.32 23.19 10.59
N ALA A 364 18.00 24.49 10.59
CA ALA A 364 17.78 25.26 9.37
C ALA A 364 19.06 25.42 8.55
N ALA A 365 20.19 25.70 9.20
CA ALA A 365 21.50 25.79 8.55
C ALA A 365 21.90 24.45 7.91
N LEU A 366 21.66 23.34 8.60
CA LEU A 366 21.91 21.99 8.09
C LEU A 366 21.10 21.72 6.81
N LEU A 367 19.80 22.06 6.81
CA LEU A 367 18.95 21.88 5.65
C LEU A 367 19.39 22.75 4.47
N ARG A 368 19.72 24.03 4.71
CA ARG A 368 20.25 24.94 3.68
C ARG A 368 21.56 24.45 3.07
N ALA A 369 22.46 23.92 3.90
CA ALA A 369 23.74 23.40 3.44
C ALA A 369 23.60 22.10 2.62
N THR A 370 22.65 21.24 2.99
CA THR A 370 22.46 19.93 2.35
C THR A 370 21.57 20.01 1.10
N ALA A 371 20.61 20.93 1.08
CA ALA A 371 19.50 20.92 0.16
C ALA A 371 19.03 22.34 -0.23
N PRO A 372 19.91 23.19 -0.78
CA PRO A 372 19.63 24.61 -0.98
C PRO A 372 18.34 24.85 -1.79
N ASP A 373 18.06 24.00 -2.77
CA ASP A 373 16.93 24.15 -3.70
C ASP A 373 15.56 23.97 -3.02
N ILE A 374 15.48 23.16 -1.96
CA ILE A 374 14.22 22.85 -1.25
C ILE A 374 14.16 23.44 0.15
N ALA A 375 15.26 24.02 0.64
CA ALA A 375 15.41 24.42 2.03
C ALA A 375 14.38 25.48 2.44
N GLU A 376 14.27 26.59 1.71
CA GLU A 376 13.34 27.66 2.08
C GLU A 376 11.87 27.24 1.96
N GLN A 377 11.54 26.40 0.98
CA GLN A 377 10.21 25.81 0.89
C GLN A 377 9.90 24.97 2.12
N ALA A 378 10.77 24.02 2.47
CA ALA A 378 10.55 23.14 3.61
C ALA A 378 10.56 23.90 4.95
N ILE A 379 11.41 24.91 5.13
CA ILE A 379 11.43 25.76 6.33
C ILE A 379 10.12 26.57 6.46
N GLY A 380 9.54 27.00 5.34
CA GLY A 380 8.26 27.70 5.31
C GLY A 380 7.03 26.81 5.55
N GLU A 381 7.16 25.48 5.54
CA GLU A 381 6.05 24.57 5.71
C GLU A 381 5.60 24.43 7.18
N PRO A 382 4.30 24.18 7.45
CA PRO A 382 3.81 23.85 8.79
C PRO A 382 4.44 22.59 9.40
N GLY A 383 5.05 21.74 8.57
CA GLY A 383 5.78 20.53 8.99
C GLY A 383 7.20 20.79 9.48
N TRP A 384 7.77 21.99 9.26
CA TRP A 384 9.16 22.29 9.60
C TRP A 384 9.55 21.96 11.05
N PRO A 385 8.74 22.32 12.08
CA PRO A 385 9.10 21.99 13.46
C PRO A 385 9.24 20.48 13.69
N ALA A 386 8.40 19.65 13.06
CA ALA A 386 8.51 18.19 13.16
C ALA A 386 9.80 17.66 12.51
N LEU A 387 10.21 18.27 11.40
CA LEU A 387 11.48 17.94 10.73
C LEU A 387 12.68 18.32 11.60
N ALA A 388 12.69 19.52 12.18
CA ALA A 388 13.74 19.96 13.11
C ALA A 388 13.85 19.05 14.35
N ALA A 389 12.71 18.65 14.94
CA ALA A 389 12.69 17.66 16.01
C ALA A 389 13.29 16.32 15.57
N THR A 390 12.96 15.87 14.36
CA THR A 390 13.46 14.60 13.82
C THR A 390 14.97 14.61 13.57
N LEU A 391 15.52 15.70 13.02
CA LEU A 391 16.96 15.90 12.87
C LEU A 391 17.67 15.87 14.24
N THR A 392 17.07 16.51 15.23
CA THR A 392 17.57 16.51 16.62
C THR A 392 17.55 15.10 17.22
N HIS A 393 16.48 14.33 17.01
CA HIS A 393 16.40 12.95 17.47
C HIS A 393 17.45 12.04 16.81
N ALA A 394 17.68 12.22 15.51
CA ALA A 394 18.72 11.47 14.78
C ALA A 394 20.11 11.76 15.35
N TYR A 395 20.41 13.04 15.60
CA TYR A 395 21.66 13.45 16.25
C TYR A 395 21.81 12.85 17.64
N GLN A 396 20.76 12.91 18.48
CA GLN A 396 20.76 12.34 19.83
C GLN A 396 20.91 10.81 19.84
N ALA A 397 20.44 10.14 18.79
CA ALA A 397 20.65 8.70 18.58
C ALA A 397 22.06 8.36 18.04
N GLY A 398 22.96 9.33 17.93
CA GLY A 398 24.33 9.14 17.44
C GLY A 398 24.41 8.91 15.92
N ARG A 399 23.36 9.26 15.17
CA ARG A 399 23.39 9.25 13.71
C ARG A 399 23.87 10.60 13.18
N ASP A 400 24.48 10.60 12.00
CA ASP A 400 24.85 11.83 11.30
C ASP A 400 23.63 12.40 10.54
N PRO A 401 23.04 13.53 10.98
CA PRO A 401 21.87 14.10 10.34
C PRO A 401 22.16 14.61 8.92
N GLN A 402 23.38 15.01 8.60
CA GLN A 402 23.74 15.48 7.26
C GLN A 402 23.74 14.34 6.24
N THR A 403 24.37 13.22 6.59
CA THR A 403 24.35 12.00 5.76
C THR A 403 22.92 11.48 5.57
N LEU A 404 22.14 11.39 6.65
CA LEU A 404 20.75 10.94 6.58
C LEU A 404 19.88 11.85 5.71
N LEU A 405 20.06 13.17 5.82
CA LEU A 405 19.31 14.14 5.02
C LEU A 405 19.69 14.06 3.54
N THR A 406 20.98 13.91 3.24
CA THR A 406 21.47 13.69 1.87
C THR A 406 20.85 12.42 1.27
N GLU A 407 20.85 11.32 2.02
CA GLU A 407 20.24 10.07 1.61
C GLU A 407 18.72 10.21 1.43
N ALA A 408 18.02 10.90 2.34
CA ALA A 408 16.58 11.11 2.24
C ALA A 408 16.15 11.94 1.02
N ILE A 409 16.99 12.88 0.58
CA ILE A 409 16.68 13.82 -0.52
C ILE A 409 17.00 13.23 -1.89
N THR A 410 18.09 12.46 -1.99
CA THR A 410 18.51 11.85 -3.26
C THR A 410 17.51 10.81 -3.79
N GLN A 411 16.56 10.35 -2.97
CA GLN A 411 15.53 9.41 -3.39
C GLN A 411 14.39 10.09 -4.17
N ARG A 412 13.92 9.41 -5.22
CA ARG A 412 12.85 9.86 -6.11
C ARG A 412 11.54 10.24 -5.36
N GLU A 413 10.75 11.07 -6.04
CA GLU A 413 9.40 11.53 -5.69
C GLU A 413 9.30 12.51 -4.49
N LEU A 414 10.22 13.48 -4.37
CA LEU A 414 9.97 14.65 -3.51
C LEU A 414 9.06 15.69 -4.17
N ASP A 415 9.04 15.74 -5.49
CA ASP A 415 8.28 16.68 -6.32
C ASP A 415 6.77 16.44 -6.30
N THR A 416 6.32 15.22 -5.99
CA THR A 416 4.90 14.87 -5.86
C THR A 416 4.37 14.98 -4.43
N ALA A 417 5.22 15.37 -3.48
CA ALA A 417 4.90 15.48 -2.06
C ALA A 417 3.95 16.67 -1.79
N GLY A 418 2.93 16.43 -0.96
CA GLY A 418 2.06 17.51 -0.47
C GLY A 418 2.71 18.38 0.62
N SER A 419 3.72 17.85 1.30
CA SER A 419 4.61 18.56 2.25
C SER A 419 5.96 17.87 2.23
N LEU A 420 7.02 18.61 1.87
CA LEU A 420 8.38 18.10 1.88
C LEU A 420 8.82 17.71 3.29
N SER A 421 8.44 18.53 4.28
CA SER A 421 8.83 18.34 5.67
C SER A 421 8.28 17.04 6.26
N GLU A 422 6.99 16.73 6.04
CA GLU A 422 6.41 15.49 6.57
C GLU A 422 7.00 14.24 5.93
N VAL A 423 7.30 14.29 4.62
CA VAL A 423 7.98 13.20 3.91
C VAL A 423 9.39 12.99 4.47
N LEU A 424 10.16 14.08 4.62
CA LEU A 424 11.51 14.01 5.21
C LEU A 424 11.48 13.50 6.65
N VAL A 425 10.46 13.84 7.45
CA VAL A 425 10.28 13.27 8.79
C VAL A 425 10.19 11.75 8.73
N TRP A 426 9.30 11.18 7.91
CA TRP A 426 9.14 9.73 7.84
C TRP A 426 10.39 9.04 7.29
N ARG A 427 11.01 9.60 6.25
CA ARG A 427 12.25 9.09 5.65
C ARG A 427 13.39 9.06 6.66
N LEU A 428 13.65 10.18 7.35
CA LEU A 428 14.72 10.26 8.35
C LEU A 428 14.48 9.31 9.51
N ARG A 429 13.23 9.19 10.00
CA ARG A 429 12.91 8.23 11.07
C ARG A 429 13.14 6.79 10.62
N HIS A 430 12.80 6.47 9.37
CA HIS A 430 13.07 5.15 8.79
C HIS A 430 14.58 4.88 8.70
N LEU A 431 15.33 5.77 8.03
CA LEU A 431 16.78 5.61 7.78
C LEU A 431 17.60 5.59 9.07
N ALA A 432 17.21 6.38 10.08
CA ALA A 432 17.88 6.43 11.37
C ALA A 432 17.50 5.28 12.32
N ASP A 433 16.55 4.42 11.93
CA ASP A 433 15.91 3.40 12.78
C ASP A 433 15.28 3.99 14.05
N LEU A 434 14.73 5.20 13.96
CA LEU A 434 14.03 5.83 15.07
C LEU A 434 12.62 5.21 15.24
N PRO A 435 12.07 5.18 16.46
CA PRO A 435 10.65 4.87 16.68
C PRO A 435 9.77 5.73 15.77
N ALA A 436 8.67 5.20 15.24
CA ALA A 436 7.78 6.01 14.42
C ALA A 436 7.13 7.13 15.26
N ASP A 437 6.86 6.84 16.53
CA ASP A 437 6.30 7.78 17.48
C ASP A 437 7.36 8.35 18.44
N ALA A 438 7.37 9.66 18.64
CA ALA A 438 8.36 10.34 19.46
C ALA A 438 8.04 10.37 20.97
N THR A 439 7.15 9.50 21.46
CA THR A 439 6.79 9.45 22.89
C THR A 439 7.81 8.78 23.83
N SER A 440 8.90 8.20 23.33
CA SER A 440 9.89 7.55 24.21
C SER A 440 11.01 8.49 24.61
N GLY A 441 10.97 8.87 25.90
CA GLY A 441 11.87 9.77 26.61
C GLY A 441 13.35 9.76 26.24
N GLN A 442 13.83 10.93 25.86
CA GLN A 442 15.07 11.50 26.36
C GLN A 442 14.81 12.99 26.55
N ARG A 443 15.09 13.50 27.76
CA ARG A 443 15.18 14.94 27.99
C ARG A 443 16.24 15.47 27.02
N PRO A 444 15.99 16.53 26.24
CA PRO A 444 16.98 17.05 25.31
C PRO A 444 18.25 17.41 26.09
N GLN A 445 19.33 16.64 25.88
CA GLN A 445 20.65 17.15 26.18
C GLN A 445 21.00 18.11 25.05
N VAL A 446 21.22 19.36 25.44
CA VAL A 446 21.67 20.43 24.54
C VAL A 446 22.98 19.97 23.90
N PRO A 447 23.13 20.04 22.56
CA PRO A 447 24.42 19.84 21.93
C PRO A 447 25.37 20.92 22.45
N THR A 448 26.34 20.54 23.28
CA THR A 448 27.47 21.41 23.58
C THR A 448 28.38 21.44 22.36
N ALA A 449 28.65 22.65 21.88
CA ALA A 449 29.66 22.90 20.86
C ALA A 449 31.01 22.27 21.26
N PRO A 450 31.85 21.83 20.31
CA PRO A 450 33.16 21.26 20.63
C PRO A 450 34.04 22.33 21.29
N THR A 451 34.13 22.30 22.61
CA THR A 451 35.08 23.12 23.35
C THR A 451 36.48 22.63 22.99
N ARG A 452 37.19 23.46 22.24
CA ARG A 452 38.61 23.29 21.92
C ARG A 452 39.39 23.23 23.24
N GLN A 453 39.69 22.01 23.70
CA GLN A 453 40.55 21.79 24.87
C GLN A 453 41.96 22.23 24.50
N THR A 454 42.32 23.45 24.87
CA THR A 454 43.71 23.87 24.98
C THR A 454 44.35 23.07 26.11
N ARG A 455 45.15 22.06 25.75
CA ARG A 455 46.09 21.39 26.67
C ARG A 455 47.11 22.43 27.17
N PRO A 456 47.27 22.64 28.48
CA PRO A 456 48.46 23.31 28.99
C PRO A 456 49.65 22.35 28.85
N VAL A 457 50.65 22.78 28.09
CA VAL A 457 51.97 22.16 28.04
C VAL A 457 52.72 22.58 29.30
N THR A 458 52.89 21.68 30.26
CA THR A 458 53.83 21.85 31.36
C THR A 458 55.22 21.43 30.88
N GLY A 459 56.01 22.43 30.47
CA GLY A 459 57.45 22.33 30.27
C GLY A 459 58.21 22.92 31.46
N THR A 460 59.16 22.15 31.93
CA THR A 460 60.10 22.29 33.07
C THR A 460 60.98 23.56 33.02
N PRO A 461 61.73 23.90 34.10
CA PRO A 461 63.11 23.40 34.12
C PRO A 461 63.63 22.96 35.50
N SER A 462 64.51 21.96 35.43
CA SER A 462 65.40 21.48 36.49
C SER A 462 66.80 22.05 36.23
N ALA A 463 67.52 22.43 37.31
CA ALA A 463 68.98 22.60 37.48
C ALA A 463 69.30 23.83 38.35
N ASN A 464 70.29 23.88 39.25
CA ASN A 464 71.09 22.90 40.00
C ASN A 464 72.01 23.73 40.95
N ALA A 465 72.42 23.14 42.09
CA ALA A 465 73.69 23.38 42.82
C ALA A 465 73.87 24.73 43.59
N THR A 466 74.49 24.87 44.78
CA THR A 466 75.57 24.14 45.53
C THR A 466 75.72 24.80 46.96
N PRO A 467 76.77 24.61 47.80
CA PRO A 467 77.12 23.52 48.74
C PRO A 467 77.27 23.92 50.25
N SER A 468 77.46 22.90 51.13
CA SER A 468 78.35 22.80 52.32
C SER A 468 78.28 23.85 53.47
N ARG A 469 78.06 23.41 54.74
CA ARG A 469 79.14 23.13 55.74
C ARG A 469 78.58 22.72 57.14
N ARG A 470 79.41 21.91 57.82
CA ARG A 470 79.39 21.18 59.12
C ARG A 470 78.87 21.85 60.42
N GLY A 471 78.52 20.96 61.37
CA GLY A 471 78.70 21.08 62.84
C GLY A 471 77.43 20.65 63.58
N ARG A 472 77.38 19.71 64.53
CA ARG A 472 78.38 19.06 65.40
C ARG A 472 77.78 17.73 65.88
#